data_AF-A0A9Q8Z0T1-F1
#
_entry.id   AF-A0A9Q8Z0T1-F1
#
_cell.length_a   1.000
_cell.length_b   1.000
_cell.length_c   1.000
_cell.angle_alpha   90.00
_cell.angle_beta   90.00
_cell.angle_gamma   90.00
#
_symmetry.space_group_name_H-M   'P 1'
#
loop_
_entity.id
_entity.type
_entity.pdbx_description
1 polymer ?
#
loop_
_entity_poly.entity_id
_entity_poly.type
_entity_poly.pdbx_seq_one_letter_code
_entity_poly.pdbx_strand_id
1 'polypeptide(L)'
;MSKSPKDSTRFTATGVWAHTRPGGRATTLQFADPAPKNETPQQKVKRLREAANRAKMAQVTRWDYMYLYGRMAADAAHRFTVYGLIFATGCVGVLAVFSIGDMIVYNRRKRAIYFAEEERTQARILEAARSAVASGTASPAQAALVAGIAEEQELLEKKKAERKAPSKLLWWLHGDWKEDQSIAEQRRLAVEEIKRQEAQGNSNLGIAAAVQEARANDTSYTAPAASTPIVGGPLDNAAEKVANKAEAASKGWFGWIAGGSKKE
;
A
#
# COMPACT_ATOMS: atom_id res chain seq x y z
N MET A 1 -21.09 10.53 -67.26
CA MET A 1 -21.26 11.75 -68.09
C MET A 1 -20.26 12.79 -67.63
N SER A 2 -19.26 13.08 -68.46
CA SER A 2 -18.22 14.08 -68.18
C SER A 2 -18.83 15.48 -68.31
N LYS A 3 -18.83 16.24 -67.21
CA LYS A 3 -19.35 17.61 -67.20
C LYS A 3 -18.32 18.53 -67.86
N SER A 4 -18.75 19.25 -68.90
CA SER A 4 -17.92 20.21 -69.64
C SER A 4 -17.61 21.44 -68.77
N PRO A 5 -16.37 21.97 -68.78
CA PRO A 5 -15.98 23.15 -67.98
C PRO A 5 -16.80 24.41 -68.28
N LYS A 6 -17.52 24.46 -69.40
CA LYS A 6 -18.41 25.59 -69.76
C LYS A 6 -19.69 25.64 -68.92
N ASP A 7 -20.03 24.56 -68.20
CA ASP A 7 -21.27 24.46 -67.43
C ASP A 7 -21.14 25.00 -65.99
N SER A 8 -19.92 25.32 -65.51
CA SER A 8 -19.69 25.76 -64.12
C SER A 8 -19.78 27.27 -63.89
N THR A 9 -20.06 28.08 -64.93
CA THR A 9 -20.07 29.56 -64.83
C THR A 9 -21.46 30.19 -64.88
N ARG A 10 -22.52 29.39 -64.98
CA ARG A 10 -23.88 29.89 -64.80
C ARG A 10 -24.22 29.90 -63.33
N PHE A 11 -24.28 31.12 -62.78
CA PHE A 11 -24.73 31.51 -61.45
C PHE A 11 -25.99 30.76 -60.98
N THR A 12 -25.79 29.51 -60.56
CA THR A 12 -26.74 28.75 -59.78
C THR A 12 -26.23 28.83 -58.36
N ALA A 13 -26.94 29.58 -57.52
CA ALA A 13 -26.61 29.69 -56.11
C ALA A 13 -26.63 28.28 -55.50
N THR A 14 -25.45 27.70 -55.24
CA THR A 14 -25.27 26.43 -54.52
C THR A 14 -25.48 26.61 -53.01
N GLY A 15 -26.39 27.51 -52.63
CA GLY A 15 -26.85 27.65 -51.26
C GLY A 15 -27.97 26.66 -50.98
N VAL A 16 -27.92 26.01 -49.83
CA VAL A 16 -29.00 25.15 -49.33
C VAL A 16 -30.28 25.99 -49.24
N TRP A 17 -31.21 25.80 -50.18
CA TRP A 17 -32.56 26.36 -50.09
C TRP A 17 -33.33 25.58 -49.03
N ALA A 18 -33.62 26.22 -47.89
CA ALA A 18 -34.51 25.67 -46.89
C ALA A 18 -35.94 25.63 -47.48
N HIS A 19 -36.34 24.50 -48.05
CA HIS A 19 -37.72 24.22 -48.46
C HIS A 19 -38.57 23.83 -47.24
N THR A 20 -38.68 24.71 -46.25
CA THR A 20 -39.81 24.64 -45.32
C THR A 20 -40.96 25.42 -45.97
N ARG A 21 -41.99 24.72 -46.43
CA ARG A 21 -43.29 25.32 -46.77
C ARG A 21 -43.65 26.25 -45.60
N PRO A 22 -43.94 27.54 -45.81
CA PRO A 22 -44.39 28.42 -44.74
C PRO A 22 -45.77 27.92 -44.30
N GLY A 23 -45.79 26.95 -43.40
CA GLY A 23 -46.99 26.37 -42.84
C GLY A 23 -47.63 27.42 -41.95
N GLY A 24 -48.57 28.19 -42.50
CA GLY A 24 -49.74 28.76 -41.83
C GLY A 24 -49.56 29.63 -40.59
N ARG A 25 -48.33 29.86 -40.13
CA ARG A 25 -47.96 30.79 -39.08
C ARG A 25 -46.84 31.64 -39.63
N ALA A 26 -47.20 32.45 -40.63
CA ALA A 26 -46.54 33.73 -40.79
C ALA A 26 -46.62 34.37 -39.40
N THR A 27 -45.49 34.41 -38.69
CA THR A 27 -45.37 35.24 -37.50
C THR A 27 -45.47 36.64 -38.03
N THR A 28 -46.70 37.12 -38.19
CA THR A 28 -46.99 38.53 -38.39
C THR A 28 -46.26 39.19 -37.25
N LEU A 29 -45.13 39.82 -37.58
CA LEU A 29 -44.42 40.67 -36.64
C LEU A 29 -45.44 41.75 -36.30
N GLN A 30 -46.19 41.52 -35.22
CA GLN A 30 -47.04 42.54 -34.65
C GLN A 30 -46.04 43.56 -34.11
N PHE A 31 -45.71 44.53 -34.96
CA PHE A 31 -44.94 45.70 -34.57
C PHE A 31 -45.80 46.41 -33.55
N ALA A 32 -45.60 46.08 -32.27
CA ALA A 32 -46.44 46.53 -31.18
C ALA A 32 -46.34 48.05 -30.93
N ASP A 33 -45.48 48.75 -31.67
CA ASP A 33 -45.28 50.19 -31.51
C ASP A 33 -45.37 50.91 -32.88
N PRO A 34 -46.17 51.98 -33.00
CA PRO A 34 -46.23 52.80 -34.20
C PRO A 34 -44.87 53.44 -34.49
N ALA A 35 -44.46 53.44 -35.76
CA ALA A 35 -43.15 53.91 -36.18
C ALA A 35 -42.95 55.42 -35.87
N PRO A 36 -41.83 55.83 -35.26
CA PRO A 36 -41.49 57.25 -35.09
C PRO A 36 -41.23 57.90 -36.45
N LYS A 37 -41.80 59.09 -36.69
CA LYS A 37 -41.84 59.73 -38.02
C LYS A 37 -40.48 60.17 -38.58
N ASN A 38 -39.41 60.23 -37.77
CA ASN A 38 -38.12 60.83 -38.14
C ASN A 38 -36.88 59.92 -37.89
N GLU A 39 -37.00 58.59 -37.94
CA GLU A 39 -35.85 57.68 -37.73
C GLU A 39 -34.88 57.63 -38.93
N THR A 40 -33.56 57.55 -38.67
CA THR A 40 -32.58 57.33 -39.76
C THR A 40 -32.69 55.91 -40.31
N PRO A 41 -32.32 55.64 -41.57
CA PRO A 41 -32.42 54.30 -42.16
C PRO A 41 -31.68 53.22 -41.35
N GLN A 42 -30.56 53.58 -40.72
CA GLN A 42 -29.78 52.68 -39.87
C GLN A 42 -30.51 52.36 -38.55
N GLN A 43 -31.17 53.36 -37.94
CA GLN A 43 -31.96 53.18 -36.73
C GLN A 43 -33.18 52.28 -36.98
N LYS A 44 -33.83 52.41 -38.14
CA LYS A 44 -34.93 51.54 -38.56
C LYS A 44 -34.51 50.07 -38.64
N VAL A 45 -33.37 49.79 -39.28
CA VAL A 45 -32.84 48.41 -39.38
C VAL A 45 -32.50 47.85 -38.00
N LYS A 46 -31.91 48.66 -37.13
CA LYS A 46 -31.60 48.26 -35.75
C LYS A 46 -32.87 47.88 -34.98
N ARG A 47 -33.91 48.73 -35.02
CA ARG A 47 -35.21 48.45 -34.39
C ARG A 47 -35.86 47.19 -34.95
N LEU A 48 -35.86 47.01 -36.27
CA LEU A 48 -36.43 45.82 -36.91
C LEU A 48 -35.67 44.55 -36.54
N ARG A 49 -34.34 44.61 -36.44
CA ARG A 49 -33.51 43.49 -35.96
C ARG A 49 -33.81 43.18 -34.49
N GLU A 50 -33.95 44.20 -33.65
CA GLU A 50 -34.31 44.04 -32.25
C GLU A 50 -35.72 43.47 -32.07
N ALA A 51 -36.71 43.95 -32.84
CA ALA A 51 -38.07 43.44 -32.85
C ALA A 51 -38.12 41.99 -33.35
N ALA A 52 -37.36 41.66 -34.40
CA ALA A 52 -37.25 40.29 -34.91
C ALA A 52 -36.56 39.37 -33.90
N ASN A 53 -35.50 39.83 -33.23
CA ASN A 53 -34.84 39.06 -32.18
C ASN A 53 -35.76 38.87 -30.96
N ARG A 54 -36.51 39.90 -30.56
CA ARG A 54 -37.50 39.80 -29.49
C ARG A 54 -38.64 38.83 -29.86
N ALA A 55 -39.11 38.85 -31.10
CA ALA A 55 -40.12 37.91 -31.59
C ALA A 55 -39.60 36.46 -31.64
N LYS A 56 -38.32 36.25 -31.98
CA LYS A 56 -37.68 34.93 -31.91
C LYS A 56 -37.57 34.43 -30.47
N MET A 57 -37.15 35.29 -29.53
CA MET A 57 -37.08 34.92 -28.11
C MET A 57 -38.46 34.70 -27.48
N ALA A 58 -39.50 35.38 -27.98
CA ALA A 58 -40.89 35.17 -27.53
C ALA A 58 -41.50 33.83 -27.99
N GLN A 59 -40.90 33.15 -28.97
CA GLN A 59 -41.31 31.81 -29.40
C GLN A 59 -40.78 30.70 -28.49
N VAL A 60 -39.82 31.01 -27.60
CA VAL A 60 -39.30 30.04 -26.64
C VAL A 60 -40.29 29.93 -25.49
N THR A 61 -40.79 28.72 -25.24
CA THR A 61 -41.77 28.51 -24.17
C THR A 61 -41.09 28.51 -22.81
N ARG A 62 -41.82 28.90 -21.74
CA ARG A 62 -41.30 28.83 -20.36
C ARG A 62 -40.91 27.40 -19.96
N TRP A 63 -41.55 26.39 -20.57
CA TRP A 63 -41.23 24.98 -20.38
C TRP A 63 -39.87 24.61 -20.98
N ASP A 64 -39.49 25.16 -22.13
CA ASP A 64 -38.15 24.95 -22.72
C ASP A 64 -37.05 25.52 -21.81
N TYR A 65 -37.28 26.70 -21.23
CA TYR A 65 -36.36 27.29 -20.26
C TYR A 65 -36.18 26.42 -19.03
N MET A 66 -37.28 25.90 -18.48
CA MET A 66 -37.22 25.03 -17.30
C MET A 66 -36.53 23.70 -17.59
N TYR A 67 -36.74 23.12 -18.78
CA TYR A 67 -36.05 21.90 -19.19
C TYR A 67 -34.54 22.12 -19.34
N LEU A 68 -34.12 23.22 -19.98
CA LEU A 68 -32.70 23.57 -20.12
C LEU A 68 -32.02 23.80 -18.76
N TYR A 69 -32.69 24.53 -17.86
CA TYR A 69 -32.20 24.70 -16.49
C TYR A 69 -32.20 23.41 -15.69
N GLY A 70 -33.21 22.55 -15.85
CA GLY A 70 -33.29 21.25 -15.20
C GLY A 70 -32.14 20.33 -15.59
N ARG A 71 -31.78 20.29 -16.88
CA ARG A 71 -30.62 19.52 -17.35
C ARG A 71 -29.32 20.06 -16.76
N MET A 72 -29.16 21.38 -16.75
CA MET A 72 -27.96 22.01 -16.20
C MET A 72 -27.85 21.84 -14.68
N ALA A 73 -28.97 21.88 -13.96
CA ALA A 73 -29.04 21.62 -12.53
C ALA A 73 -28.75 20.15 -12.20
N ALA A 74 -29.27 19.21 -12.98
CA ALA A 74 -28.97 17.78 -12.82
C ALA A 74 -27.48 17.50 -13.07
N ASP A 75 -26.89 18.06 -14.14
CA ASP A 75 -25.46 17.94 -14.42
C ASP A 75 -24.60 18.57 -13.30
N ALA A 76 -25.04 19.71 -12.73
CA ALA A 76 -24.36 20.35 -11.61
C ALA A 76 -24.44 19.51 -10.32
N ALA A 77 -25.61 18.96 -10.02
CA ALA A 77 -25.83 18.10 -8.86
C ALA A 77 -24.98 16.83 -8.96
N HIS A 78 -24.94 16.18 -10.13
CA HIS A 78 -24.07 15.02 -10.34
C HIS A 78 -22.60 15.37 -10.14
N ARG A 79 -22.12 16.50 -10.68
CA ARG A 79 -20.71 16.91 -10.50
C ARG A 79 -20.40 17.19 -9.03
N PHE A 80 -21.32 17.85 -8.33
CA PHE A 80 -21.18 18.11 -6.89
C PHE A 80 -21.08 16.82 -6.08
N THR A 81 -21.94 15.83 -6.34
CA THR A 81 -21.89 14.54 -5.61
C THR A 81 -20.61 13.76 -5.92
N VAL A 82 -20.16 13.74 -7.18
CA VAL A 82 -18.90 13.07 -7.55
C VAL A 82 -17.71 13.71 -6.85
N TYR A 83 -17.59 15.04 -6.91
CA TYR A 83 -16.49 15.73 -6.24
C TYR A 83 -16.60 15.62 -4.71
N GLY A 84 -17.81 15.62 -4.16
CA GLY A 84 -18.06 15.37 -2.74
C GLY A 84 -17.59 13.98 -2.31
N LEU A 85 -17.88 12.94 -3.10
CA LEU A 85 -17.41 11.57 -2.84
C LEU A 85 -15.89 11.44 -2.93
N ILE A 86 -15.27 12.07 -3.94
CA ILE A 86 -13.81 12.08 -4.07
C ILE A 86 -13.16 12.79 -2.87
N PHE A 87 -13.72 13.93 -2.46
CA PHE A 87 -13.24 14.66 -1.30
C PHE A 87 -13.41 13.86 0.00
N ALA A 88 -14.59 13.27 0.23
CA ALA A 88 -14.87 12.48 1.41
C ALA A 88 -13.95 11.25 1.51
N THR A 89 -13.74 10.53 0.41
CA THR A 89 -12.81 9.39 0.38
C THR A 89 -11.37 9.83 0.61
N GLY A 90 -10.96 10.99 0.08
CA GLY A 90 -9.68 11.61 0.39
C GLY A 90 -9.50 11.91 1.88
N CYS A 91 -10.48 12.57 2.51
CA CYS A 91 -10.44 12.87 3.95
C CYS A 91 -10.36 11.60 4.80
N VAL A 92 -11.16 10.58 4.51
CA VAL A 92 -11.13 9.29 5.23
C VAL A 92 -9.79 8.59 5.04
N GLY A 93 -9.22 8.63 3.82
CA GLY A 93 -7.90 8.07 3.55
C GLY A 93 -6.79 8.71 4.39
N VAL A 94 -6.78 10.05 4.49
CA VAL A 94 -5.81 10.78 5.33
C VAL A 94 -5.97 10.44 6.81
N LEU A 95 -7.21 10.39 7.31
CA LEU A 95 -7.50 10.01 8.70
C LEU A 95 -7.05 8.57 9.00
N ALA A 96 -7.23 7.65 8.06
CA ALA A 96 -6.80 6.26 8.22
C ALA A 96 -5.27 6.14 8.35
N VAL A 97 -4.51 6.81 7.49
CA VAL A 97 -3.03 6.82 7.58
C VAL A 97 -2.55 7.45 8.89
N PHE A 98 -3.18 8.56 9.31
CA PHE A 98 -2.85 9.20 10.58
C PHE A 98 -3.15 8.28 11.78
N SER A 99 -4.29 7.59 11.78
CA SER A 99 -4.68 6.64 12.83
C SER A 99 -3.72 5.45 12.93
N ILE A 100 -3.33 4.87 11.79
CA ILE A 100 -2.33 3.79 11.76
C ILE A 100 -0.97 4.29 12.29
N GLY A 101 -0.56 5.49 11.87
CA GLY A 101 0.68 6.11 12.32
C GLY A 101 0.71 6.31 13.84
N ASP A 102 -0.37 6.86 14.42
CA ASP A 102 -0.46 7.09 15.86
C ASP A 102 -0.41 5.78 16.64
N MET A 103 -1.12 4.74 16.18
CA MET A 103 -1.11 3.43 16.82
C MET A 103 0.30 2.77 16.79
N ILE A 104 1.05 2.93 15.69
CA ILE A 104 2.43 2.43 15.60
C ILE A 104 3.34 3.14 16.61
N VAL A 105 3.26 4.47 16.69
CA VAL A 105 4.09 5.27 17.61
C VAL A 105 3.77 4.93 19.06
N TYR A 106 2.48 4.84 19.40
CA TYR A 106 2.03 4.44 20.73
C TYR A 106 2.56 3.04 21.11
N ASN A 107 2.43 2.07 20.20
CA ASN A 107 2.87 0.70 20.46
C ASN A 107 4.41 0.60 20.57
N ARG A 108 5.16 1.38 19.77
CA ARG A 108 6.63 1.50 19.91
C ARG A 108 7.01 2.07 21.28
N ARG A 109 6.33 3.13 21.74
CA ARG A 109 6.60 3.71 23.07
C ARG A 109 6.32 2.72 24.19
N LYS A 110 5.20 2.00 24.13
CA LYS A 110 4.84 1.00 25.14
C LYS A 110 5.84 -0.15 25.18
N ARG A 111 6.28 -0.63 24.00
CA ARG A 111 7.34 -1.63 23.90
C ARG A 111 8.67 -1.14 24.48
N ALA A 112 9.07 0.09 24.19
CA ALA A 112 10.31 0.65 24.72
C ALA A 112 10.30 0.74 26.25
N ILE A 113 9.16 1.10 26.86
CA ILE A 113 9.01 1.11 28.32
C ILE A 113 9.12 -0.32 28.88
N TYR A 114 8.44 -1.28 28.27
CA TYR A 114 8.47 -2.67 28.69
C TYR A 114 9.89 -3.26 28.63
N PHE A 115 10.62 -3.03 27.54
CA PHE A 115 12.01 -3.48 27.41
C PHE A 115 12.94 -2.79 28.41
N ALA A 116 12.75 -1.49 28.67
CA ALA A 116 13.53 -0.79 29.69
C ALA A 116 13.30 -1.36 31.10
N GLU A 117 12.09 -1.84 31.40
CA GLU A 117 11.80 -2.53 32.66
C GLU A 117 12.42 -3.93 32.70
N GLU A 118 12.33 -4.72 31.63
CA GLU A 118 12.99 -6.03 31.54
C GLU A 118 14.52 -5.93 31.61
N GLU A 119 15.14 -4.95 30.97
CA GLU A 119 16.58 -4.72 31.06
C GLU A 119 17.00 -4.39 32.49
N ARG A 120 16.20 -3.61 33.24
CA ARG A 120 16.48 -3.30 34.65
C ARG A 120 16.35 -4.53 35.54
N THR A 121 15.37 -5.38 35.32
CA THR A 121 15.22 -6.61 36.13
C THR A 121 16.35 -7.59 35.82
N GLN A 122 16.70 -7.77 34.55
CA GLN A 122 17.84 -8.59 34.15
C GLN A 122 19.15 -8.05 34.71
N ALA A 123 19.40 -6.74 34.63
CA ALA A 123 20.60 -6.12 35.20
C ALA A 123 20.73 -6.40 36.71
N ARG A 124 19.64 -6.29 37.48
CA ARG A 124 19.64 -6.62 38.91
C ARG A 124 19.95 -8.09 39.19
N ILE A 125 19.41 -8.99 38.38
CA ILE A 125 19.69 -10.43 38.50
C ILE A 125 21.18 -10.70 38.19
N LEU A 126 21.73 -10.04 37.18
CA LEU A 126 23.14 -10.17 36.81
C LEU A 126 24.07 -9.57 37.85
N GLU A 127 23.74 -8.42 38.43
CA GLU A 127 24.49 -7.84 39.55
C GLU A 127 24.47 -8.76 40.77
N ALA A 128 23.31 -9.33 41.10
CA ALA A 128 23.19 -10.31 42.19
C ALA A 128 24.04 -11.56 41.92
N ALA A 129 23.97 -12.12 40.72
CA ALA A 129 24.78 -13.28 40.33
C ALA A 129 26.29 -12.98 40.38
N ARG A 130 26.72 -11.82 39.86
CA ARG A 130 28.12 -11.37 39.93
C ARG A 130 28.58 -11.19 41.37
N SER A 131 27.76 -10.60 42.23
CA SER A 131 28.09 -10.43 43.65
C SER A 131 28.21 -11.76 44.39
N ALA A 132 27.35 -12.74 44.09
CA ALA A 132 27.38 -14.07 44.66
C ALA A 132 28.60 -14.88 44.19
N VAL A 133 29.01 -14.71 42.93
CA VAL A 133 30.23 -15.32 42.39
C VAL A 133 31.45 -14.71 43.06
N ALA A 134 31.49 -13.38 43.23
CA ALA A 134 32.57 -12.68 43.91
C ALA A 134 32.70 -13.07 45.39
N SER A 135 31.58 -13.31 46.08
CA SER A 135 31.57 -13.80 47.46
C SER A 135 31.84 -15.31 47.60
N GLY A 136 31.97 -16.04 46.49
CA GLY A 136 32.20 -17.48 46.47
C GLY A 136 31.00 -18.34 46.90
N THR A 137 29.81 -17.74 47.05
CA THR A 137 28.57 -18.41 47.48
C THR A 137 27.59 -18.65 46.33
N ALA A 138 28.06 -18.55 45.08
CA ALA A 138 27.22 -18.67 43.91
C ALA A 138 26.63 -20.07 43.71
N SER A 139 25.37 -20.13 43.29
CA SER A 139 24.80 -21.36 42.76
C SER A 139 25.45 -21.72 41.40
N PRO A 140 25.53 -23.01 41.02
CA PRO A 140 26.10 -23.40 39.74
C PRO A 140 25.38 -22.77 38.54
N ALA A 141 24.07 -22.52 38.66
CA ALA A 141 23.28 -21.82 37.66
C ALA A 141 23.66 -20.33 37.53
N GLN A 142 23.96 -19.65 38.64
CA GLN A 142 24.39 -18.24 38.63
C GLN A 142 25.81 -18.08 38.06
N ALA A 143 26.71 -19.02 38.34
CA ALA A 143 28.05 -19.04 37.76
C ALA A 143 28.01 -19.28 36.24
N ALA A 144 27.19 -20.23 35.78
CA ALA A 144 27.01 -20.50 34.36
C ALA A 144 26.38 -19.31 33.60
N LEU A 145 25.43 -18.59 34.22
CA LEU A 145 24.82 -17.40 33.63
C LEU A 145 25.86 -16.30 33.36
N VAL A 146 26.75 -16.04 34.31
CA VAL A 146 27.79 -15.00 34.16
C VAL A 146 28.82 -15.39 33.10
N ALA A 147 29.24 -16.67 33.07
CA ALA A 147 30.17 -17.17 32.06
C ALA A 147 29.58 -17.15 30.65
N GLY A 148 28.34 -17.63 30.48
CA GLY A 148 27.67 -17.68 29.17
C GLY A 148 27.48 -16.29 28.56
N ILE A 149 27.14 -15.27 29.36
CA ILE A 149 26.99 -13.90 28.85
C ILE A 149 28.33 -13.31 28.39
N ALA A 150 29.44 -13.65 29.03
CA ALA A 150 30.77 -13.20 28.61
C ALA A 150 31.15 -13.80 27.24
N GLU A 151 30.91 -15.10 27.04
CA GLU A 151 31.17 -15.78 25.77
C GLU A 151 30.28 -15.24 24.64
N GLU A 152 28.99 -14.99 24.91
CA GLU A 152 28.08 -14.39 23.93
C GLU A 152 28.50 -12.98 23.51
N GLN A 153 28.98 -12.16 24.46
CA GLN A 153 29.49 -10.82 24.15
C GLN A 153 30.69 -10.88 23.20
N GLU A 154 31.63 -11.79 23.43
CA GLU A 154 32.79 -11.97 22.55
C GLU A 154 32.38 -12.42 21.14
N LEU A 155 31.41 -13.33 21.04
CA LEU A 155 30.88 -13.79 19.74
C LEU A 155 30.16 -12.66 18.99
N LEU A 156 29.41 -11.82 19.70
CA LEU A 156 28.74 -10.66 19.10
C LEU A 156 29.73 -9.60 18.66
N GLU A 157 30.81 -9.37 19.39
CA GLU A 157 31.87 -8.44 19.01
C GLU A 157 32.61 -8.93 17.75
N LYS A 158 32.93 -10.22 17.67
CA LYS A 158 33.48 -10.85 16.47
C LYS A 158 32.54 -10.67 15.26
N LYS A 159 31.24 -10.97 15.44
CA LYS A 159 30.21 -10.77 14.40
C LYS A 159 30.02 -9.29 14.00
N LYS A 160 30.14 -8.35 14.94
CA LYS A 160 30.03 -6.90 14.68
C LYS A 160 31.26 -6.38 13.93
N ALA A 161 32.45 -6.91 14.24
CA ALA A 161 33.69 -6.59 13.55
C ALA A 161 33.68 -7.09 12.09
N GLU A 162 33.04 -8.23 11.84
CA GLU A 162 32.91 -8.84 10.50
C GLU A 162 31.85 -8.16 9.60
N ARG A 163 30.89 -7.42 10.17
CA ARG A 163 29.85 -6.71 9.38
C ARG A 163 30.43 -5.46 8.69
N LYS A 164 30.62 -5.57 7.36
CA LYS A 164 31.04 -4.46 6.48
C LYS A 164 30.01 -3.29 6.49
N ALA A 165 30.47 -2.06 6.28
CA ALA A 165 29.63 -0.84 6.32
C ALA A 165 28.29 -0.90 5.54
N PRO A 166 28.20 -1.45 4.31
CA PRO A 166 26.93 -1.53 3.59
C PRO A 166 25.94 -2.53 4.20
N SER A 167 26.41 -3.61 4.86
CA SER A 167 25.51 -4.58 5.50
C SER A 167 24.92 -4.05 6.81
N LYS A 168 25.57 -3.08 7.47
CA LYS A 168 25.03 -2.39 8.65
C LYS A 168 23.80 -1.55 8.32
N LEU A 169 23.79 -0.89 7.16
CA LEU A 169 22.65 -0.06 6.73
C LEU A 169 21.44 -0.91 6.34
N LEU A 170 21.68 -2.01 5.60
CA LEU A 170 20.63 -2.97 5.24
C LEU A 170 20.04 -3.68 6.46
N TRP A 171 20.88 -4.04 7.44
CA TRP A 171 20.42 -4.61 8.70
C TRP A 171 19.65 -3.58 9.55
N TRP A 172 20.04 -2.31 9.55
CA TRP A 172 19.25 -1.27 10.24
C TRP A 172 17.88 -1.04 9.58
N LEU A 173 17.79 -1.12 8.25
CA LEU A 173 16.55 -0.88 7.52
C LEU A 173 15.58 -2.07 7.53
N HIS A 174 16.10 -3.30 7.51
CA HIS A 174 15.30 -4.53 7.37
C HIS A 174 15.55 -5.59 8.43
N GLY A 175 16.69 -5.54 9.13
CA GLY A 175 17.10 -6.54 10.11
C GLY A 175 16.33 -6.43 11.41
N ASP A 176 16.21 -5.23 11.97
CA ASP A 176 15.50 -4.99 13.24
C ASP A 176 14.06 -5.53 13.20
N TRP A 177 13.37 -5.34 12.07
CA TRP A 177 11.98 -5.78 11.91
C TRP A 177 11.82 -7.29 11.64
N LYS A 178 12.77 -7.92 10.94
CA LYS A 178 12.73 -9.37 10.64
C LYS A 178 13.26 -10.22 11.79
N GLU A 179 14.33 -9.79 12.44
CA GLU A 179 14.86 -10.47 13.62
C GLU A 179 13.83 -10.43 14.74
N ASP A 180 13.19 -9.28 15.01
CA ASP A 180 12.11 -9.20 16.02
C ASP A 180 10.92 -10.10 15.71
N GLN A 181 10.50 -10.22 14.45
CA GLN A 181 9.44 -11.16 14.07
C GLN A 181 9.87 -12.61 14.29
N SER A 182 11.09 -12.97 13.89
CA SER A 182 11.61 -14.32 14.08
C SER A 182 11.82 -14.66 15.56
N ILE A 183 12.25 -13.69 16.38
CA ILE A 183 12.40 -13.85 17.83
C ILE A 183 11.02 -13.96 18.48
N ALA A 184 10.03 -13.20 18.05
CA ALA A 184 8.65 -13.31 18.55
C ALA A 184 8.01 -14.66 18.18
N GLU A 185 8.24 -15.16 16.96
CA GLU A 185 7.80 -16.49 16.54
C GLU A 185 8.52 -17.60 17.31
N GLN A 186 9.84 -17.50 17.48
CA GLN A 186 10.61 -18.44 18.29
C GLN A 186 10.17 -18.44 19.76
N ARG A 187 9.94 -17.26 20.36
CA ARG A 187 9.41 -17.15 21.72
C ARG A 187 8.00 -17.75 21.83
N ARG A 188 7.16 -17.54 20.83
CA ARG A 188 5.80 -18.12 20.78
C ARG A 188 5.85 -19.64 20.69
N LEU A 189 6.69 -20.19 19.83
CA LEU A 189 6.90 -21.63 19.69
C LEU A 189 7.50 -22.23 20.97
N ALA A 190 8.49 -21.58 21.59
CA ALA A 190 9.07 -22.02 22.85
C ALA A 190 8.04 -22.02 23.99
N VAL A 191 7.17 -21.01 24.08
CA VAL A 191 6.09 -20.97 25.08
C VAL A 191 5.03 -22.05 24.81
N GLU A 192 4.71 -22.31 23.54
CA GLU A 192 3.78 -23.38 23.16
C GLU A 192 4.36 -24.77 23.45
N GLU A 193 5.67 -24.94 23.26
CA GLU A 193 6.40 -26.15 23.62
C GLU A 193 6.49 -26.35 25.14
N ILE A 194 6.81 -25.31 25.91
CA ILE A 194 6.77 -25.35 27.37
C ILE A 194 5.37 -25.72 27.87
N LYS A 195 4.32 -25.11 27.31
CA LYS A 195 2.92 -25.41 27.67
C LYS A 195 2.53 -26.85 27.31
N ARG A 196 3.06 -27.39 26.21
CA ARG A 196 2.85 -28.78 25.80
C ARG A 196 3.62 -29.77 26.69
N GLN A 197 4.82 -29.41 27.12
CA GLN A 197 5.62 -30.19 28.07
C GLN A 197 5.02 -30.16 29.48
N GLU A 198 4.43 -29.03 29.89
CA GLU A 198 3.71 -28.87 31.14
C GLU A 198 2.39 -29.68 31.13
N ALA A 199 1.67 -29.70 30.01
CA ALA A 199 0.52 -30.58 29.79
C ALA A 199 0.89 -32.08 29.77
N GLN A 200 2.16 -32.42 29.52
CA GLN A 200 2.70 -33.78 29.55
C GLN A 200 3.36 -34.14 30.90
N GLY A 201 3.36 -33.24 31.88
CA GLY A 201 3.67 -33.54 33.28
C GLY A 201 5.10 -33.95 33.60
N ASN A 202 6.10 -33.57 32.79
CA ASN A 202 7.47 -34.07 32.94
C ASN A 202 8.51 -32.92 33.02
N SER A 203 8.52 -32.20 34.15
CA SER A 203 9.14 -30.88 34.24
C SER A 203 10.60 -30.80 34.72
N ASN A 204 11.36 -31.89 34.84
CA ASN A 204 12.71 -31.81 35.45
C ASN A 204 13.87 -32.50 34.69
N LEU A 205 13.62 -33.13 33.53
CA LEU A 205 14.66 -33.93 32.84
C LEU A 205 15.14 -33.35 31.51
N GLY A 206 14.35 -32.48 30.86
CA GLY A 206 14.64 -32.02 29.49
C GLY A 206 15.78 -30.99 29.38
N ILE A 207 15.82 -30.00 30.27
CA ILE A 207 16.80 -28.90 30.19
C ILE A 207 18.20 -29.37 30.61
N ALA A 208 18.29 -30.20 31.64
CA ALA A 208 19.56 -30.77 32.10
C ALA A 208 20.14 -31.77 31.08
N ALA A 209 19.29 -32.59 30.44
CA ALA A 209 19.72 -33.54 29.41
C ALA A 209 20.20 -32.83 28.13
N ALA A 210 19.51 -31.78 27.68
CA ALA A 210 19.90 -31.02 26.49
C ALA A 210 21.26 -30.30 26.67
N VAL A 211 21.54 -29.77 27.87
CA VAL A 211 22.84 -29.15 28.19
C VAL A 211 23.94 -30.21 28.29
N GLN A 212 23.63 -31.40 28.79
CA GLN A 212 24.60 -32.51 28.90
C GLN A 212 24.91 -33.14 27.53
N GLU A 213 23.93 -33.21 26.63
CA GLU A 213 24.08 -33.68 25.25
C GLU A 213 24.83 -32.67 24.37
N ALA A 214 24.59 -31.36 24.54
CA ALA A 214 25.38 -30.31 23.90
C ALA A 214 26.86 -30.36 24.36
N ARG A 215 27.10 -30.63 25.65
CA ARG A 215 28.46 -30.76 26.20
C ARG A 215 29.16 -32.04 25.75
N ALA A 216 28.42 -33.13 25.51
CA ALA A 216 28.97 -34.38 25.00
C ALA A 216 29.40 -34.27 23.53
N ASN A 217 28.67 -33.50 22.71
CA ASN A 217 29.02 -33.26 21.31
C ASN A 217 30.27 -32.39 21.13
N ASP A 218 30.56 -31.47 22.06
CA ASP A 218 31.74 -30.59 21.99
C ASP A 218 33.06 -31.30 22.35
N THR A 219 33.00 -32.43 23.08
CA THR A 219 34.17 -33.26 23.42
C THR A 219 34.67 -34.16 22.28
N SER A 220 34.11 -34.06 21.08
CA SER A 220 34.48 -34.92 19.92
C SER A 220 35.62 -34.37 19.05
N TYR A 221 36.24 -33.24 19.42
CA TYR A 221 37.39 -32.66 18.70
C TYR A 221 38.76 -33.19 19.16
N THR A 222 38.96 -34.51 19.20
CA THR A 222 40.30 -35.12 19.09
C THR A 222 40.23 -36.57 18.60
N ALA A 223 40.19 -36.77 17.28
CA ALA A 223 41.00 -37.73 16.50
C ALA A 223 40.36 -38.00 15.11
N PRO A 224 41.16 -38.21 14.04
CA PRO A 224 40.70 -38.16 12.66
C PRO A 224 40.32 -39.54 12.10
N ALA A 225 39.27 -39.61 11.26
CA ALA A 225 39.22 -40.38 9.99
C ALA A 225 37.77 -40.70 9.55
N ALA A 226 37.64 -40.80 8.22
CA ALA A 226 36.57 -41.41 7.42
C ALA A 226 35.32 -40.56 7.11
N SER A 227 35.28 -40.12 5.84
CA SER A 227 34.16 -39.53 5.13
C SER A 227 32.96 -40.49 5.04
N THR A 228 31.83 -40.09 5.61
CA THR A 228 30.50 -40.60 5.26
C THR A 228 29.56 -39.41 5.00
N PRO A 229 28.62 -39.53 4.05
CA PRO A 229 27.70 -38.44 3.71
C PRO A 229 26.78 -38.17 4.90
N ILE A 230 26.77 -36.91 5.33
CA ILE A 230 25.95 -36.39 6.44
C ILE A 230 24.49 -36.49 6.01
N VAL A 231 23.80 -37.52 6.52
CA VAL A 231 22.34 -37.62 6.45
C VAL A 231 21.79 -36.61 7.45
N GLY A 232 21.39 -35.44 6.94
CA GLY A 232 20.83 -34.33 7.72
C GLY A 232 19.57 -34.73 8.47
N GLY A 233 19.33 -34.07 9.60
CA GLY A 233 18.21 -34.35 10.50
C GLY A 233 16.83 -34.08 9.84
N PRO A 234 15.72 -34.41 10.54
CA PRO A 234 14.37 -34.17 10.02
C PRO A 234 14.09 -32.69 9.71
N LEU A 235 14.81 -31.77 10.36
CA LEU A 235 14.77 -30.32 10.11
C LEU A 235 15.47 -29.93 8.81
N ASP A 236 16.57 -30.58 8.44
CA ASP A 236 17.28 -30.31 7.19
C ASP A 236 16.47 -30.79 5.99
N ASN A 237 15.78 -31.93 6.13
CA ASN A 237 14.84 -32.42 5.12
C ASN A 237 13.61 -31.52 4.97
N ALA A 238 13.17 -30.87 6.05
CA ALA A 238 12.10 -29.87 5.99
C ALA A 238 12.59 -28.57 5.35
N ALA A 239 13.80 -28.14 5.66
CA ALA A 239 14.44 -26.97 5.06
C ALA A 239 14.68 -27.16 3.56
N GLU A 240 15.15 -28.33 3.12
CA GLU A 240 15.29 -28.66 1.69
C GLU A 240 13.94 -28.70 0.98
N LYS A 241 12.89 -29.26 1.61
CA LYS A 241 11.53 -29.25 1.04
C LYS A 241 10.96 -27.84 0.94
N VAL A 242 11.22 -26.98 1.92
CA VAL A 242 10.80 -25.56 1.90
C VAL A 242 11.60 -24.76 0.88
N ALA A 243 12.92 -24.99 0.78
CA ALA A 243 13.80 -24.37 -0.20
C ALA A 243 13.38 -24.76 -1.63
N ASN A 244 13.15 -26.04 -1.89
CA ASN A 244 12.68 -26.53 -3.19
C ASN A 244 11.28 -25.99 -3.55
N LYS A 245 10.39 -25.84 -2.56
CA LYS A 245 9.05 -25.26 -2.77
C LYS A 245 9.10 -23.75 -3.00
N ALA A 246 10.02 -23.04 -2.35
CA ALA A 246 10.28 -21.62 -2.57
C ALA A 246 10.92 -21.36 -3.94
N GLU A 247 11.84 -22.22 -4.39
CA GLU A 247 12.46 -22.12 -5.70
C GLU A 247 11.43 -22.38 -6.82
N ALA A 248 10.56 -23.39 -6.66
CA ALA A 248 9.46 -23.65 -7.59
C ALA A 248 8.41 -22.51 -7.62
N ALA A 249 8.06 -21.95 -6.46
CA ALA A 249 7.12 -20.83 -6.38
C ALA A 249 7.70 -19.53 -6.98
N SER A 250 9.01 -19.28 -6.79
CA SER A 250 9.68 -18.12 -7.37
C SER A 250 9.80 -18.22 -8.90
N LYS A 251 10.08 -19.42 -9.46
CA LYS A 251 10.06 -19.65 -10.92
C LYS A 251 8.65 -19.51 -11.51
N GLY A 252 7.61 -19.93 -10.78
CA GLY A 252 6.21 -19.79 -11.20
C GLY A 252 5.71 -18.34 -11.25
N TRP A 253 6.23 -17.47 -10.37
CA TRP A 253 5.79 -16.07 -10.30
C TRP A 253 6.59 -15.11 -11.18
N PHE A 254 7.81 -15.47 -11.62
CA PHE A 254 8.61 -14.69 -12.58
C PHE A 254 8.50 -15.19 -14.04
N GLY A 255 7.85 -16.32 -14.29
CA GLY A 255 7.73 -16.91 -15.64
C GLY A 255 6.99 -16.04 -16.68
N TRP A 256 6.08 -15.16 -16.24
CA TRP A 256 5.37 -14.23 -17.14
C TRP A 256 6.19 -12.99 -17.53
N ILE A 257 7.27 -12.67 -16.80
CA ILE A 257 8.18 -11.55 -17.11
C ILE A 257 9.29 -11.96 -18.10
N ALA A 258 9.68 -13.24 -18.13
CA ALA A 258 10.83 -13.69 -18.92
C ALA A 258 10.48 -14.44 -20.23
N GLY A 259 9.19 -14.62 -20.57
CA GLY A 259 8.80 -15.58 -21.61
C GLY A 259 7.57 -15.20 -22.45
N GLY A 260 7.44 -13.95 -22.86
CA GLY A 260 6.41 -13.52 -23.81
C GLY A 260 6.97 -13.30 -25.22
N SER A 261 7.24 -14.38 -25.97
CA SER A 261 7.29 -14.38 -27.46
C SER A 261 7.75 -15.74 -28.00
N LYS A 262 6.79 -16.56 -28.45
CA LYS A 262 6.87 -17.24 -29.74
C LYS A 262 5.48 -17.75 -30.12
N LYS A 263 4.82 -16.97 -30.98
CA LYS A 263 3.86 -17.50 -31.94
C LYS A 263 4.66 -18.38 -32.90
N GLU A 264 4.25 -19.63 -33.07
CA GLU A 264 3.82 -20.22 -34.35
C GLU A 264 2.77 -21.29 -34.04
#